data_AF-A0A1A8C0Q9-F1
#
_entry.id   AF-A0A1A8C0Q9-F1
#
_cell.length_a   1.000
_cell.length_b   1.000
_cell.length_c   1.000
_cell.angle_alpha   90.00
_cell.angle_beta   90.00
_cell.angle_gamma   90.00
#
_symmetry.space_group_name_H-M   'P 1'
#
loop_
_entity.id
_entity.type
_entity.pdbx_description
1 polymer ?
#
loop_
_entity_poly.entity_id
_entity_poly.type
_entity_poly.pdbx_seq_one_letter_code
_entity_poly.pdbx_strand_id
1 'polypeptide(L)'
;MASPVLRIIFGDVSDSRKMHLDSGIPATLSELHMLVKTFFDLKEDFRLQYMDEDFNAFMNLTSVSDVKDKGTLKVIYNPKPTLEEQFITLYPVETSTNSSVYTCQGTSSPGPSLVSSCSDDTLYTSTPHSSPDVQPTRQFSWPNVFVVPKFTYDVELELQQKNAEYEANGTLFKPGIKLKGVILDGLAQEMLKYTKYPKDYQCEEVAAALTRTHPCLGQLGSKTGFWGWKQSLKYKMQNYRTKLGRLGDPEIRVNSLKHKREGQGKTAANIKKPRKAEVYYVPLPPKGESTESLETERVALLSEIKKRDNEAVIKAKMERTFSHRRLEIVEQRPMIRDFMNRWPALFKESEVNAEFLRITTKPLQAKFLAQLDNLTDKLMKIFEGSKGSKGQKIKDIMAISSLCDDIDIKREHTLKSLVIYFNEDPDLLFKEYLTSSTEDERLRSTAATVMGIYTIRREGVQEPEDVGVVIEGTTVMNNLGSVIMAFIVLFGLIYALDLSYPNDLKYTFEFCQKILMNLDGQRLSTKMQQMKLKMLA
;
A
#
# COMPACT_ATOMS: atom_id res chain seq x y z
N MET A 1 -54.13 -16.44 -11.47
CA MET A 1 -52.78 -16.39 -12.10
C MET A 1 -51.79 -16.96 -11.09
N ALA A 2 -50.61 -17.43 -11.51
CA ALA A 2 -49.59 -17.88 -10.55
C ALA A 2 -49.04 -16.68 -9.76
N SER A 3 -48.87 -16.81 -8.44
CA SER A 3 -48.21 -15.78 -7.64
C SER A 3 -46.72 -15.73 -7.99
N PRO A 4 -46.14 -14.55 -8.30
CA PRO A 4 -44.73 -14.43 -8.61
C PRO A 4 -43.84 -14.90 -7.46
N VAL A 5 -42.74 -15.57 -7.79
CA VAL A 5 -41.78 -16.09 -6.82
C VAL A 5 -40.41 -15.49 -7.09
N LEU A 6 -39.77 -14.91 -6.08
CA LEU A 6 -38.43 -14.34 -6.18
C LEU A 6 -37.42 -15.17 -5.39
N ARG A 7 -36.18 -15.24 -5.88
CA ARG A 7 -35.03 -15.74 -5.12
C ARG A 7 -34.31 -14.55 -4.49
N ILE A 8 -34.24 -14.49 -3.16
CA ILE A 8 -33.59 -13.42 -2.41
C ILE A 8 -32.27 -13.92 -1.84
N ILE A 9 -31.17 -13.22 -2.10
CA ILE A 9 -29.81 -13.56 -1.65
C ILE A 9 -29.36 -12.61 -0.54
N PHE A 10 -28.81 -13.16 0.55
CA PHE A 10 -28.23 -12.43 1.67
C PHE A 10 -26.71 -12.65 1.71
N GLY A 11 -25.92 -11.62 1.40
CA GLY A 11 -24.45 -11.74 1.40
C GLY A 11 -23.89 -12.49 0.19
N ASP A 12 -23.89 -13.82 0.20
CA ASP A 12 -23.42 -14.68 -0.89
C ASP A 12 -24.46 -15.75 -1.29
N VAL A 13 -24.17 -16.53 -2.33
CA VAL A 13 -25.14 -17.44 -2.97
C VAL A 13 -25.54 -18.62 -2.06
N SER A 14 -24.80 -18.89 -0.97
CA SER A 14 -25.13 -19.95 -0.01
C SER A 14 -26.34 -19.63 0.87
N ASP A 15 -26.55 -18.35 1.23
CA ASP A 15 -27.80 -17.90 1.87
C ASP A 15 -28.73 -17.28 0.82
N SER A 16 -29.52 -18.15 0.18
CA SER A 16 -30.57 -17.73 -0.75
C SER A 16 -31.90 -18.39 -0.43
N ARG A 17 -32.96 -17.58 -0.34
CA ARG A 17 -34.29 -17.97 0.15
C ARG A 17 -35.35 -17.62 -0.89
N LYS A 18 -36.48 -18.33 -0.89
CA LYS A 18 -37.63 -18.00 -1.76
C LYS A 18 -38.57 -17.03 -1.05
N MET A 19 -39.13 -16.10 -1.81
CA MET A 19 -40.18 -15.18 -1.37
C MET A 19 -41.35 -15.29 -2.35
N HIS A 20 -42.56 -15.47 -1.82
CA HIS A 20 -43.78 -15.52 -2.61
C HIS A 20 -44.49 -14.16 -2.53
N LEU A 21 -45.02 -13.70 -3.66
CA LEU A 21 -45.73 -12.42 -3.76
C LEU A 21 -47.21 -12.68 -4.08
N ASP A 22 -48.01 -12.87 -3.04
CA ASP A 22 -49.42 -13.27 -3.18
C ASP A 22 -50.28 -12.22 -3.92
N SER A 23 -49.91 -10.94 -3.82
CA SER A 23 -50.55 -9.82 -4.51
C SER A 23 -49.89 -9.44 -5.85
N GLY A 24 -48.93 -10.22 -6.35
CA GLY A 24 -48.14 -9.89 -7.54
C GLY A 24 -46.90 -9.04 -7.24
N ILE A 25 -46.15 -8.70 -8.30
CA ILE A 25 -45.00 -7.78 -8.18
C ILE A 25 -45.54 -6.37 -7.87
N PRO A 26 -45.08 -5.69 -6.80
CA PRO A 26 -45.62 -4.41 -6.35
C PRO A 26 -45.36 -3.28 -7.36
N ALA A 27 -46.12 -2.19 -7.25
CA ALA A 27 -46.05 -1.07 -8.19
C ALA A 27 -44.86 -0.15 -7.92
N THR A 28 -44.38 -0.07 -6.66
CA THR A 28 -43.28 0.81 -6.27
C THR A 28 -42.11 0.08 -5.61
N LEU A 29 -40.90 0.65 -5.76
CA LEU A 29 -39.70 0.10 -5.15
C LEU A 29 -39.76 0.15 -3.62
N SER A 30 -40.46 1.14 -3.05
CA SER A 30 -40.72 1.27 -1.62
C SER A 30 -41.59 0.14 -1.07
N GLU A 31 -42.65 -0.25 -1.80
CA GLU A 31 -43.46 -1.43 -1.44
C GLU A 31 -42.63 -2.72 -1.50
N LEU A 32 -41.83 -2.91 -2.55
CA LEU A 32 -40.95 -4.09 -2.66
C LEU A 32 -39.94 -4.17 -1.51
N HIS A 33 -39.36 -3.02 -1.15
CA HIS A 33 -38.42 -2.91 -0.03
C HIS A 33 -39.10 -3.27 1.30
N MET A 34 -40.29 -2.71 1.56
CA MET A 34 -41.09 -3.03 2.73
C MET A 34 -41.49 -4.52 2.78
N LEU A 35 -41.92 -5.11 1.66
CA LEU A 35 -42.27 -6.53 1.59
C LEU A 35 -41.06 -7.42 1.90
N VAL A 36 -39.88 -7.15 1.32
CA VAL A 36 -38.65 -7.90 1.65
C VAL A 36 -38.26 -7.70 3.12
N LYS A 37 -38.42 -6.49 3.65
CA LYS A 37 -38.12 -6.16 5.05
C LYS A 37 -39.00 -6.91 6.02
N THR A 38 -40.31 -6.96 5.77
CA THR A 38 -41.29 -7.66 6.61
C THR A 38 -41.21 -9.19 6.48
N PHE A 39 -41.05 -9.73 5.26
CA PHE A 39 -41.03 -11.18 5.03
C PHE A 39 -39.83 -11.88 5.68
N PHE A 40 -38.71 -11.17 5.87
CA PHE A 40 -37.48 -11.72 6.46
C PHE A 40 -37.09 -11.10 7.82
N ASP A 41 -37.98 -10.34 8.49
CA ASP A 41 -37.74 -9.59 9.75
C ASP A 41 -36.42 -8.78 9.75
N LEU A 42 -36.16 -8.03 8.67
CA LEU A 42 -34.91 -7.29 8.51
C LEU A 42 -34.96 -5.97 9.29
N LYS A 43 -34.18 -5.87 10.36
CA LYS A 43 -34.15 -4.67 11.23
C LYS A 43 -33.24 -3.56 10.70
N GLU A 44 -32.31 -3.89 9.81
CA GLU A 44 -31.38 -2.93 9.24
C GLU A 44 -31.94 -2.27 7.97
N ASP A 45 -31.31 -1.17 7.54
CA ASP A 45 -31.59 -0.58 6.23
C ASP A 45 -30.74 -1.25 5.15
N PHE A 46 -31.26 -1.34 3.93
CA PHE A 46 -30.62 -2.03 2.82
C PHE A 46 -31.01 -1.43 1.48
N ARG A 47 -30.33 -1.87 0.42
CA ARG A 47 -30.78 -1.71 -0.97
C ARG A 47 -30.87 -3.06 -1.65
N LEU A 48 -31.67 -3.14 -2.70
CA LEU A 48 -31.81 -4.32 -3.53
C LEU A 48 -30.95 -4.21 -4.79
N GLN A 49 -30.44 -5.34 -5.25
CA GLN A 49 -29.86 -5.52 -6.57
C GLN A 49 -30.63 -6.64 -7.28
N TYR A 50 -30.78 -6.58 -8.61
CA TYR A 50 -31.30 -7.70 -9.41
C TYR A 50 -30.18 -8.33 -10.22
N MET A 51 -30.31 -9.62 -10.55
CA MET A 51 -29.45 -10.27 -11.54
C MET A 51 -29.88 -9.84 -12.94
N ASP A 52 -29.02 -9.10 -13.62
CA ASP A 52 -29.20 -8.71 -15.02
C ASP A 52 -28.80 -9.86 -15.96
N GLU A 53 -29.65 -10.16 -16.95
CA GLU A 53 -29.49 -11.28 -17.87
C GLU A 53 -28.48 -11.01 -19.00
N ASP A 54 -28.35 -9.75 -19.45
CA ASP A 54 -27.43 -9.34 -20.52
C ASP A 54 -25.98 -9.25 -20.01
N PHE A 55 -25.80 -8.79 -18.76
CA PHE A 55 -24.49 -8.64 -18.13
C PHE A 55 -24.08 -9.82 -17.24
N ASN A 56 -25.01 -10.72 -16.90
CA ASN A 56 -24.85 -11.83 -15.95
C ASN A 56 -24.18 -11.36 -14.63
N ALA A 57 -24.73 -10.28 -14.07
CA ALA A 57 -24.18 -9.57 -12.91
C ALA A 57 -25.28 -8.86 -12.12
N PHE A 58 -25.02 -8.62 -10.82
CA PHE A 58 -25.96 -7.90 -9.96
C PHE A 58 -25.89 -6.37 -10.17
N MET A 59 -26.99 -5.79 -10.62
CA MET A 59 -27.18 -4.34 -10.83
C MET A 59 -28.08 -3.76 -9.73
N ASN A 60 -27.86 -2.50 -9.32
CA ASN A 60 -28.72 -1.85 -8.33
C ASN A 60 -30.15 -1.73 -8.89
N LEU A 61 -31.13 -2.17 -8.11
CA LEU A 61 -32.54 -2.08 -8.50
C LEU A 61 -33.03 -0.65 -8.32
N THR A 62 -33.26 0.06 -9.43
CA THR A 62 -33.77 1.46 -9.44
C THR A 62 -35.22 1.57 -9.90
N SER A 63 -35.76 0.54 -10.52
CA SER A 63 -37.16 0.44 -10.96
C SER A 63 -37.67 -0.97 -10.73
N VAL A 64 -38.96 -1.14 -10.45
CA VAL A 64 -39.56 -2.48 -10.28
C VAL A 64 -39.81 -3.17 -11.63
N SER A 65 -39.75 -2.43 -12.75
CA SER A 65 -39.76 -2.99 -14.12
C SER A 65 -38.71 -4.08 -14.36
N ASP A 66 -37.61 -4.01 -13.62
CA ASP A 66 -36.46 -4.91 -13.79
C ASP A 66 -36.63 -6.21 -12.99
N VAL A 67 -37.72 -6.32 -12.19
CA VAL A 67 -38.10 -7.51 -11.43
C VAL A 67 -39.06 -8.36 -12.26
N LYS A 68 -38.65 -9.58 -12.58
CA LYS A 68 -39.46 -10.60 -13.29
C LYS A 68 -39.84 -11.73 -12.34
N ASP A 69 -40.89 -12.50 -12.67
CA ASP A 69 -41.14 -13.79 -11.99
C ASP A 69 -39.91 -14.69 -12.10
N LYS A 70 -39.59 -15.41 -11.02
CA LYS A 70 -38.37 -16.23 -10.84
C LYS A 70 -37.05 -15.44 -10.91
N GLY A 71 -37.12 -14.10 -10.92
CA GLY A 71 -35.96 -13.23 -10.82
C GLY A 71 -35.18 -13.44 -9.51
N THR A 72 -33.87 -13.18 -9.58
CA THR A 72 -32.99 -13.22 -8.41
C THR A 72 -32.67 -11.80 -7.94
N LEU A 73 -33.05 -11.47 -6.71
CA LEU A 73 -32.66 -10.24 -6.03
C LEU A 73 -31.59 -10.51 -4.96
N LYS A 74 -30.80 -9.50 -4.64
CA LYS A 74 -29.77 -9.54 -3.60
C LYS A 74 -29.91 -8.36 -2.65
N VAL A 75 -29.94 -8.64 -1.36
CA VAL A 75 -30.00 -7.64 -0.28
C VAL A 75 -28.58 -7.19 0.04
N ILE A 76 -28.33 -5.88 0.01
CA ILE A 76 -27.08 -5.25 0.43
C ILE A 76 -27.39 -4.25 1.55
N TYR A 77 -27.00 -4.56 2.78
CA TYR A 77 -27.19 -3.68 3.92
C TYR A 77 -26.45 -2.35 3.73
N ASN A 78 -27.12 -1.26 4.11
CA ASN A 78 -26.55 0.08 4.11
C ASN A 78 -25.86 0.32 5.46
N PRO A 79 -24.62 0.85 5.48
CA PRO A 79 -23.95 1.15 6.74
C PRO A 79 -24.75 2.21 7.51
N LYS A 80 -25.10 1.93 8.76
CA LYS A 80 -25.79 2.88 9.64
C LYS A 80 -24.95 4.16 9.80
N PRO A 81 -25.54 5.35 9.71
CA PRO A 81 -24.85 6.57 10.09
C PRO A 81 -24.65 6.57 11.62
N THR A 82 -23.41 6.46 12.08
CA THR A 82 -23.06 6.76 13.47
C THR A 82 -23.24 8.26 13.70
N LEU A 83 -24.12 8.63 14.63
CA LEU A 83 -24.29 10.01 15.09
C LEU A 83 -23.14 10.40 16.02
N GLU A 84 -21.98 10.68 15.44
CA GLU A 84 -20.95 11.51 16.06
C GLU A 84 -20.44 12.51 15.01
N GLU A 85 -20.92 13.75 15.11
CA GLU A 85 -20.51 14.86 14.25
C GLU A 85 -19.06 15.29 14.58
N GLN A 86 -18.08 14.70 13.90
CA GLN A 86 -16.71 15.19 13.95
C GLN A 86 -16.55 16.44 13.08
N PHE A 87 -16.81 17.61 13.66
CA PHE A 87 -16.35 18.88 13.13
C PHE A 87 -14.81 18.88 13.04
N ILE A 88 -14.28 19.19 11.85
CA ILE A 88 -12.83 19.35 11.66
C ILE A 88 -12.44 20.74 12.15
N THR A 89 -12.01 20.86 13.40
CA THR A 89 -11.45 22.09 13.94
C THR A 89 -10.03 22.28 13.40
N LEU A 90 -9.88 23.11 12.37
CA LEU A 90 -8.58 23.59 11.90
C LEU A 90 -8.16 24.80 12.73
N TYR A 91 -7.02 24.70 13.41
CA TYR A 91 -6.42 25.86 14.10
C TYR A 91 -5.80 26.83 13.08
N PRO A 92 -5.89 28.16 13.28
CA PRO A 92 -5.20 29.12 12.43
C PRO A 92 -3.68 29.05 12.64
N VAL A 93 -2.91 29.22 11.56
CA VAL A 93 -1.48 29.53 11.64
C VAL A 93 -1.36 31.05 11.50
N GLU A 94 -0.75 31.71 12.50
CA GLU A 94 -0.47 33.13 12.42
C GLU A 94 0.63 33.41 11.38
N THR A 95 0.29 34.23 10.39
CA THR A 95 1.23 34.70 9.36
C THR A 95 1.93 35.97 9.82
N SER A 96 3.12 35.82 10.42
CA SER A 96 4.01 36.95 10.67
C SER A 96 4.86 37.24 9.43
N THR A 97 4.41 38.19 8.61
CA THR A 97 5.21 38.77 7.53
C THR A 97 6.40 39.54 8.10
N ASN A 98 7.61 39.28 7.60
CA ASN A 98 8.67 40.29 7.61
C ASN A 98 9.56 40.14 6.38
N SER A 99 9.46 41.12 5.49
CA SER A 99 10.27 41.24 4.28
C SER A 99 11.59 41.94 4.60
N SER A 100 12.73 41.34 4.24
CA SER A 100 14.03 42.03 4.20
C SER A 100 14.87 41.49 3.05
N VAL A 101 15.02 42.31 2.00
CA VAL A 101 15.96 42.09 0.89
C VAL A 101 17.36 42.47 1.36
N TYR A 102 18.36 41.59 1.20
CA TYR A 102 19.75 42.07 1.06
C TYR A 102 20.58 41.25 0.07
N THR A 103 21.42 41.99 -0.64
CA THR A 103 22.22 41.60 -1.81
C THR A 103 23.55 40.97 -1.40
N CYS A 104 24.13 40.16 -2.28
CA CYS A 104 25.47 39.61 -2.13
C CYS A 104 26.56 40.57 -2.66
N GLN A 105 27.61 40.78 -1.86
CA GLN A 105 28.95 41.22 -2.26
C GLN A 105 29.97 40.61 -1.27
N GLY A 106 31.25 40.50 -1.63
CA GLY A 106 32.23 39.73 -0.86
C GLY A 106 33.55 40.44 -0.58
N THR A 107 34.59 39.62 -0.31
CA THR A 107 36.04 39.88 -0.23
C THR A 107 36.74 40.01 1.14
N SER A 108 37.90 39.33 1.19
CA SER A 108 39.12 39.53 2.02
C SER A 108 39.23 38.99 3.47
N SER A 109 40.20 38.08 3.60
CA SER A 109 40.95 37.60 4.80
C SER A 109 41.88 38.70 5.38
N PRO A 110 42.66 38.49 6.49
CA PRO A 110 43.27 37.23 6.98
C PRO A 110 43.18 36.94 8.51
N GLY A 111 43.68 35.74 8.91
CA GLY A 111 43.84 35.29 10.32
C GLY A 111 45.14 35.81 10.99
N PRO A 112 45.86 35.06 11.87
CA PRO A 112 45.96 33.57 11.88
C PRO A 112 46.18 32.85 13.25
N SER A 113 46.34 31.52 13.19
CA SER A 113 47.20 30.64 14.04
C SER A 113 46.85 30.38 15.53
N LEU A 114 47.19 29.24 16.18
CA LEU A 114 47.73 27.88 15.89
C LEU A 114 47.48 27.06 17.21
N VAL A 115 47.16 25.76 17.27
CA VAL A 115 47.92 24.50 16.96
C VAL A 115 46.90 23.32 16.92
N SER A 116 46.90 22.39 15.95
CA SER A 116 47.78 21.20 15.74
C SER A 116 47.62 20.09 16.81
N SER A 117 47.44 18.78 16.52
CA SER A 117 47.63 18.02 15.25
C SER A 117 46.79 16.71 15.15
N CYS A 118 46.58 16.28 13.89
CA CYS A 118 46.16 14.99 13.25
C CYS A 118 46.07 13.66 14.06
N SER A 119 45.31 12.61 13.69
CA SER A 119 44.48 12.28 12.49
C SER A 119 43.20 11.52 12.94
N ASP A 120 42.09 11.29 12.21
CA ASP A 120 41.67 11.39 10.79
C ASP A 120 41.94 10.16 9.87
N ASP A 121 40.87 9.64 9.22
CA ASP A 121 40.87 8.86 7.96
C ASP A 121 39.49 8.97 7.24
N THR A 122 39.18 10.20 6.82
CA THR A 122 38.42 10.60 5.62
C THR A 122 37.20 9.77 5.15
N LEU A 123 36.00 10.27 5.47
CA LEU A 123 34.76 9.93 4.75
C LEU A 123 34.80 10.48 3.31
N TYR A 124 34.77 9.61 2.30
CA TYR A 124 34.64 10.03 0.90
C TYR A 124 33.28 10.68 0.62
N THR A 125 33.25 12.01 0.62
CA THR A 125 32.17 12.83 0.08
C THR A 125 32.15 12.75 -1.45
N SER A 126 31.54 11.71 -1.98
CA SER A 126 31.23 11.61 -3.41
C SER A 126 30.16 12.63 -3.79
N THR A 127 30.56 13.66 -4.53
CA THR A 127 29.67 14.60 -5.21
C THR A 127 28.60 13.88 -6.04
N PRO A 128 27.38 14.43 -6.17
CA PRO A 128 26.38 13.89 -7.08
C PRO A 128 26.86 14.10 -8.52
N HIS A 129 27.50 13.08 -9.09
CA HIS A 129 27.94 13.13 -10.47
C HIS A 129 26.72 13.20 -11.40
N SER A 130 26.62 14.31 -12.14
CA SER A 130 25.53 14.55 -13.10
C SER A 130 25.62 13.56 -14.26
N SER A 131 24.93 12.43 -14.14
CA SER A 131 24.70 11.49 -15.25
C SER A 131 23.41 11.83 -16.01
N PRO A 132 23.34 11.59 -17.34
CA PRO A 132 22.36 12.26 -18.17
C PRO A 132 20.94 11.68 -18.05
N ASP A 133 20.00 12.56 -17.72
CA ASP A 133 18.59 12.46 -18.14
C ASP A 133 17.87 11.16 -17.70
N VAL A 134 17.68 11.00 -16.39
CA VAL A 134 16.77 9.98 -15.82
C VAL A 134 15.32 10.35 -16.13
N GLN A 135 14.64 9.56 -16.95
CA GLN A 135 13.22 9.81 -17.25
C GLN A 135 12.34 9.66 -16.00
N PRO A 136 11.62 10.71 -15.56
CA PRO A 136 10.87 10.69 -14.31
C PRO A 136 9.44 10.15 -14.53
N THR A 137 9.26 8.82 -14.55
CA THR A 137 7.91 8.23 -14.68
C THR A 137 7.20 7.89 -13.38
N ARG A 138 7.89 8.00 -12.22
CA ARG A 138 7.26 8.05 -10.88
C ARG A 138 8.31 8.45 -9.83
N GLN A 139 8.22 9.65 -9.25
CA GLN A 139 9.22 10.12 -8.27
C GLN A 139 8.72 10.21 -6.82
N PHE A 140 7.40 10.16 -6.60
CA PHE A 140 6.82 10.56 -5.31
C PHE A 140 5.74 9.61 -4.79
N SER A 141 5.71 9.43 -3.48
CA SER A 141 4.54 8.92 -2.75
C SER A 141 3.36 9.89 -2.93
N TRP A 142 2.12 9.39 -2.78
CA TRP A 142 0.94 10.25 -2.80
C TRP A 142 1.06 11.39 -1.77
N PRO A 143 0.77 12.66 -2.13
CA PRO A 143 1.00 13.78 -1.23
C PRO A 143 -0.05 13.84 -0.12
N ASN A 144 0.31 14.46 1.02
CA ASN A 144 -0.63 14.71 2.12
C ASN A 144 -1.73 15.70 1.73
N VAL A 145 -1.38 16.67 0.86
CA VAL A 145 -2.29 17.66 0.28
C VAL A 145 -2.02 17.69 -1.21
N PHE A 146 -3.03 17.40 -2.03
CA PHE A 146 -2.92 17.54 -3.48
C PHE A 146 -3.01 19.02 -3.88
N VAL A 147 -2.05 19.48 -4.68
CA VAL A 147 -2.01 20.84 -5.25
C VAL A 147 -2.51 20.76 -6.68
N VAL A 148 -3.48 21.60 -7.03
CA VAL A 148 -3.99 21.71 -8.40
C VAL A 148 -2.86 22.25 -9.29
N PRO A 149 -2.50 21.57 -10.40
CA PRO A 149 -1.48 22.06 -11.32
C PRO A 149 -1.98 23.31 -12.04
N LYS A 150 -1.06 24.19 -12.46
CA LYS A 150 -1.42 25.29 -13.36
C LYS A 150 -1.87 24.74 -14.71
N PHE A 151 -2.94 25.29 -15.24
CA PHE A 151 -3.44 25.01 -16.58
C PHE A 151 -2.81 25.95 -17.62
N THR A 152 -3.27 25.88 -18.87
CA THR A 152 -2.87 26.84 -19.90
C THR A 152 -3.42 28.23 -19.60
N TYR A 153 -2.75 29.28 -20.08
CA TYR A 153 -3.05 30.67 -19.71
C TYR A 153 -4.50 31.10 -19.99
N ASP A 154 -5.06 30.64 -21.11
CA ASP A 154 -6.45 30.83 -21.50
C ASP A 154 -7.43 30.20 -20.50
N VAL A 155 -7.16 28.96 -20.07
CA VAL A 155 -7.95 28.24 -19.06
C VAL A 155 -7.87 28.91 -17.69
N GLU A 156 -6.67 29.34 -17.27
CA GLU A 156 -6.50 30.08 -16.01
C GLU A 156 -7.27 31.41 -16.02
N LEU A 157 -7.22 32.17 -17.12
CA LEU A 157 -7.93 33.43 -17.26
C LEU A 157 -9.46 33.23 -17.22
N GLU A 158 -9.99 32.22 -17.92
CA GLU A 158 -11.42 31.89 -17.88
C GLU A 158 -11.85 31.44 -16.47
N LEU A 159 -11.06 30.59 -15.80
CA LEU A 159 -11.35 30.15 -14.43
C LEU A 159 -11.27 31.29 -13.40
N GLN A 160 -10.37 32.26 -13.58
CA GLN A 160 -10.30 33.47 -12.74
C GLN A 160 -11.54 34.34 -12.90
N GLN A 161 -11.97 34.61 -14.15
CA GLN A 161 -13.21 35.35 -14.42
C GLN A 161 -14.43 34.65 -13.81
N LYS A 162 -14.52 33.32 -13.95
CA LYS A 162 -15.64 32.54 -13.39
C LYS A 162 -15.60 32.39 -11.87
N ASN A 163 -14.43 32.37 -11.25
CA ASN A 163 -14.31 32.51 -9.79
C ASN A 163 -14.79 33.89 -9.32
N ALA A 164 -14.42 34.98 -10.00
CA ALA A 164 -14.89 36.32 -9.65
C ALA A 164 -16.43 36.48 -9.79
N GLU A 165 -17.03 35.90 -10.83
CA GLU A 165 -18.49 35.80 -10.96
C GLU A 165 -19.10 35.03 -9.78
N TYR A 166 -18.52 33.88 -9.40
CA TYR A 166 -18.97 33.09 -8.26
C TYR A 166 -18.83 33.84 -6.92
N GLU A 167 -17.74 34.58 -6.70
CA GLU A 167 -17.54 35.40 -5.49
C GLU A 167 -18.54 36.55 -5.41
N ALA A 168 -18.90 37.15 -6.55
CA ALA A 168 -19.83 38.28 -6.59
C ALA A 168 -21.30 37.89 -6.35
N ASN A 169 -21.76 36.71 -6.81
CA ASN A 169 -23.18 36.34 -6.77
C ASN A 169 -23.49 34.84 -6.60
N GLY A 170 -22.49 33.98 -6.35
CA GLY A 170 -22.66 32.54 -6.17
C GLY A 170 -22.90 31.73 -7.46
N THR A 171 -22.76 32.34 -8.65
CA THR A 171 -23.00 31.65 -9.93
C THR A 171 -22.01 30.52 -10.15
N LEU A 172 -22.53 29.28 -10.19
CA LEU A 172 -21.75 28.10 -10.51
C LEU A 172 -21.58 27.94 -12.02
N PHE A 173 -20.33 27.70 -12.44
CA PHE A 173 -19.91 27.56 -13.82
C PHE A 173 -19.86 26.09 -14.24
N LYS A 174 -20.56 25.75 -15.32
CA LYS A 174 -20.51 24.43 -15.96
C LYS A 174 -19.60 24.51 -17.19
N PRO A 175 -18.31 24.11 -17.10
CA PRO A 175 -17.38 24.24 -18.21
C PRO A 175 -17.80 23.37 -19.41
N GLY A 176 -17.63 23.93 -20.61
CA GLY A 176 -17.85 23.21 -21.86
C GLY A 176 -16.90 22.02 -22.04
N ILE A 177 -17.24 21.11 -22.96
CA ILE A 177 -16.52 19.83 -23.16
C ILE A 177 -15.01 20.03 -23.39
N LYS A 178 -14.62 21.06 -24.15
CA LYS A 178 -13.21 21.40 -24.43
C LYS A 178 -12.45 21.78 -23.16
N LEU A 179 -12.90 22.82 -22.46
CA LEU A 179 -12.31 23.32 -21.21
C LEU A 179 -12.24 22.23 -20.13
N LYS A 180 -13.36 21.50 -19.92
CA LYS A 180 -13.42 20.36 -19.01
C LYS A 180 -12.40 19.28 -19.40
N GLY A 181 -12.18 19.06 -20.69
CA GLY A 181 -11.17 18.15 -21.23
C GLY A 181 -9.75 18.52 -20.80
N VAL A 182 -9.38 19.79 -20.96
CA VAL A 182 -8.04 20.34 -20.61
C VAL A 182 -7.80 20.28 -19.10
N ILE A 183 -8.77 20.71 -18.28
CA ILE A 183 -8.68 20.61 -16.81
C ILE A 183 -8.44 19.16 -16.37
N LEU A 184 -9.20 18.21 -16.94
CA LEU A 184 -9.02 16.78 -16.64
C LEU A 184 -7.69 16.23 -17.17
N ASP A 185 -7.12 16.76 -18.26
CA ASP A 185 -5.79 16.38 -18.73
C ASP A 185 -4.69 16.85 -17.78
N GLY A 186 -4.71 18.12 -17.35
CA GLY A 186 -3.74 18.64 -16.39
C GLY A 186 -3.77 17.87 -15.07
N LEU A 187 -4.96 17.65 -14.50
CA LEU A 187 -5.13 16.86 -13.28
C LEU A 187 -4.66 15.41 -13.45
N ALA A 188 -4.98 14.76 -14.57
CA ALA A 188 -4.56 13.38 -14.82
C ALA A 188 -3.03 13.25 -14.98
N GLN A 189 -2.38 14.20 -15.65
CA GLN A 189 -0.92 14.25 -15.77
C GLN A 189 -0.24 14.44 -14.41
N GLU A 190 -0.79 15.29 -13.54
CA GLU A 190 -0.29 15.47 -12.19
C GLU A 190 -0.49 14.20 -11.33
N MET A 191 -1.68 13.57 -11.40
CA MET A 191 -1.95 12.30 -10.72
C MET A 191 -1.01 11.16 -11.15
N LEU A 192 -0.64 11.11 -12.44
CA LEU A 192 0.25 10.08 -12.99
C LEU A 192 1.66 10.10 -12.37
N LYS A 193 2.14 11.25 -11.87
CA LYS A 193 3.43 11.33 -11.14
C LYS A 193 3.46 10.48 -9.88
N TYR A 194 2.29 10.21 -9.30
CA TYR A 194 2.10 9.46 -8.05
C TYR A 194 1.52 8.07 -8.26
N THR A 195 0.58 7.88 -9.20
CA THR A 195 -0.05 6.57 -9.46
C THR A 195 -0.76 6.48 -10.81
N LYS A 196 -0.53 5.37 -11.52
CA LYS A 196 -1.32 4.98 -12.70
C LYS A 196 -2.67 4.35 -12.34
N TYR A 197 -2.80 3.84 -11.11
CA TYR A 197 -3.97 3.15 -10.57
C TYR A 197 -4.52 3.89 -9.34
N PRO A 198 -5.08 5.11 -9.49
CA PRO A 198 -5.64 5.84 -8.36
C PRO A 198 -6.78 5.05 -7.70
N LYS A 199 -6.72 5.00 -6.36
CA LYS A 199 -7.79 4.52 -5.49
C LYS A 199 -8.95 5.54 -5.51
N ASP A 200 -10.17 5.11 -5.17
CA ASP A 200 -11.36 5.98 -5.30
C ASP A 200 -11.24 7.29 -4.52
N TYR A 201 -10.60 7.26 -3.34
CA TYR A 201 -10.30 8.45 -2.55
C TYR A 201 -9.29 9.41 -3.19
N GLN A 202 -8.38 8.94 -4.05
CA GLN A 202 -7.38 9.79 -4.69
C GLN A 202 -8.05 10.66 -5.76
N CYS A 203 -9.03 10.10 -6.47
CA CYS A 203 -9.90 10.86 -7.36
C CYS A 203 -10.81 11.84 -6.60
N GLU A 204 -11.13 11.55 -5.34
CA GLU A 204 -11.92 12.42 -4.46
C GLU A 204 -11.12 13.59 -3.91
N GLU A 205 -9.93 13.34 -3.36
CA GLU A 205 -9.00 14.37 -2.89
C GLU A 205 -8.64 15.37 -4.00
N VAL A 206 -8.39 14.88 -5.22
CA VAL A 206 -8.12 15.73 -6.39
C VAL A 206 -9.36 16.52 -6.84
N ALA A 207 -10.55 15.91 -6.83
CA ALA A 207 -11.79 16.61 -7.17
C ALA A 207 -12.14 17.69 -6.14
N ALA A 208 -11.95 17.41 -4.85
CA ALA A 208 -12.14 18.36 -3.76
C ALA A 208 -11.11 19.50 -3.80
N ALA A 209 -9.85 19.19 -4.12
CA ALA A 209 -8.81 20.20 -4.33
C ALA A 209 -9.17 21.13 -5.50
N LEU A 210 -9.62 20.58 -6.63
CA LEU A 210 -10.08 21.35 -7.79
C LEU A 210 -11.19 22.34 -7.41
N THR A 211 -12.26 21.89 -6.75
CA THR A 211 -13.38 22.78 -6.36
C THR A 211 -13.04 23.72 -5.21
N ARG A 212 -11.98 23.45 -4.44
CA ARG A 212 -11.47 24.38 -3.42
C ARG A 212 -10.62 25.49 -4.04
N THR A 213 -9.85 25.19 -5.09
CA THR A 213 -9.06 26.18 -5.84
C THR A 213 -9.94 26.98 -6.82
N HIS A 214 -10.97 26.36 -7.39
CA HIS A 214 -11.94 27.01 -8.27
C HIS A 214 -13.38 26.73 -7.81
N PRO A 215 -13.89 27.47 -6.81
CA PRO A 215 -15.24 27.30 -6.28
C PRO A 215 -16.35 27.37 -7.34
N CYS A 216 -16.15 28.14 -8.42
CA CYS A 216 -17.10 28.20 -9.53
C CYS A 216 -17.38 26.83 -10.17
N LEU A 217 -16.46 25.87 -10.10
CA LEU A 217 -16.61 24.52 -10.67
C LEU A 217 -17.47 23.56 -9.83
N GLY A 218 -18.04 24.02 -8.72
CA GLY A 218 -18.94 23.24 -7.87
C GLY A 218 -20.22 22.77 -8.58
N GLN A 219 -20.82 21.69 -8.06
CA GLN A 219 -22.00 21.04 -8.66
C GLN A 219 -23.20 21.06 -7.72
N LEU A 220 -24.26 21.79 -8.13
CA LEU A 220 -25.57 21.74 -7.48
C LEU A 220 -26.11 20.31 -7.39
N GLY A 221 -26.76 19.98 -6.27
CA GLY A 221 -27.36 18.67 -6.01
C GLY A 221 -26.37 17.57 -5.62
N SER A 222 -25.06 17.81 -5.70
CA SER A 222 -24.06 16.88 -5.15
C SER A 222 -23.84 17.17 -3.66
N LYS A 223 -23.99 16.17 -2.79
CA LYS A 223 -23.70 16.28 -1.34
C LYS A 223 -22.31 16.83 -1.02
N THR A 224 -21.34 16.69 -1.94
CA THR A 224 -19.96 17.16 -1.76
C THR A 224 -19.56 18.28 -2.72
N GLY A 225 -20.43 18.70 -3.65
CA GLY A 225 -20.10 19.68 -4.69
C GLY A 225 -19.13 19.19 -5.79
N PHE A 226 -18.33 18.14 -5.57
CA PHE A 226 -17.27 17.69 -6.50
C PHE A 226 -17.48 16.28 -7.11
N TRP A 227 -18.58 15.59 -6.80
CA TRP A 227 -18.76 14.17 -7.16
C TRP A 227 -18.62 13.88 -8.67
N GLY A 228 -19.16 14.73 -9.55
CA GLY A 228 -19.04 14.54 -11.00
C GLY A 228 -17.61 14.75 -11.52
N TRP A 229 -16.79 15.56 -10.84
CA TRP A 229 -15.35 15.66 -11.12
C TRP A 229 -14.63 14.37 -10.71
N LYS A 230 -14.93 13.82 -9.53
CA LYS A 230 -14.41 12.52 -9.07
C LYS A 230 -14.70 11.39 -10.09
N GLN A 231 -15.92 11.28 -10.62
CA GLN A 231 -16.22 10.28 -11.65
C GLN A 231 -15.51 10.60 -12.99
N SER A 232 -15.47 11.87 -13.40
CA SER A 232 -14.77 12.28 -14.62
C SER A 232 -13.28 11.92 -14.58
N LEU A 233 -12.61 12.11 -13.43
CA LEU A 233 -11.22 11.71 -13.20
C LEU A 233 -11.02 10.19 -13.26
N LYS A 234 -11.94 9.39 -12.71
CA LYS A 234 -11.88 7.92 -12.79
C LYS A 234 -11.88 7.43 -14.24
N TYR A 235 -12.78 7.98 -15.07
CA TYR A 235 -12.79 7.69 -16.52
C TYR A 235 -11.55 8.22 -17.24
N LYS A 236 -11.11 9.45 -16.94
CA LYS A 236 -9.90 10.04 -17.54
C LYS A 236 -8.66 9.19 -17.27
N MET A 237 -8.45 8.76 -16.02
CA MET A 237 -7.33 7.91 -15.63
C MET A 237 -7.42 6.49 -16.22
N GLN A 238 -8.63 5.95 -16.43
CA GLN A 238 -8.81 4.71 -17.17
C GLN A 238 -8.43 4.86 -18.65
N ASN A 239 -8.81 5.96 -19.29
CA ASN A 239 -8.42 6.27 -20.67
C ASN A 239 -6.91 6.48 -20.83
N TYR A 240 -6.28 7.18 -19.87
CA TYR A 240 -4.82 7.32 -19.82
C TYR A 240 -4.11 5.96 -19.68
N ARG A 241 -4.56 5.07 -18.77
CA ARG A 241 -4.02 3.69 -18.70
C ARG A 241 -4.17 2.96 -20.04
N THR A 242 -5.31 3.06 -20.71
CA THR A 242 -5.51 2.43 -22.03
C THR A 242 -4.52 2.98 -23.08
N LYS A 243 -4.25 4.29 -23.08
CA LYS A 243 -3.24 4.91 -23.95
C LYS A 243 -1.83 4.42 -23.60
N LEU A 244 -1.44 4.44 -22.33
CA LEU A 244 -0.13 3.97 -21.86
C LEU A 244 0.11 2.47 -22.18
N GLY A 245 -0.92 1.64 -22.07
CA GLY A 245 -0.85 0.23 -22.46
C GLY A 245 -0.59 0.03 -23.96
N ARG A 246 -1.15 0.89 -24.83
CA ARG A 246 -0.86 0.90 -26.29
C ARG A 246 0.55 1.39 -26.59
N LEU A 247 1.09 2.29 -25.77
CA LEU A 247 2.48 2.76 -25.84
C LEU A 247 3.49 1.79 -25.20
N GLY A 248 3.01 0.66 -24.64
CA GLY A 248 3.86 -0.38 -24.09
C GLY A 248 4.36 -0.17 -22.66
N ASP A 249 3.80 0.76 -21.88
CA ASP A 249 4.15 0.98 -20.46
C ASP A 249 4.11 -0.35 -19.69
N PRO A 250 5.23 -0.79 -19.06
CA PRO A 250 5.33 -2.15 -18.54
C PRO A 250 4.39 -2.40 -17.36
N GLU A 251 4.15 -1.42 -16.49
CA GLU A 251 3.24 -1.51 -15.34
C GLU A 251 1.78 -1.70 -15.77
N ILE A 252 1.41 -1.20 -16.96
CA ILE A 252 0.11 -1.46 -17.57
C ILE A 252 0.11 -2.76 -18.37
N ARG A 253 1.17 -3.02 -19.14
CA ARG A 253 1.27 -4.13 -20.10
C ARG A 253 1.17 -5.50 -19.44
N VAL A 254 1.72 -5.67 -18.23
CA VAL A 254 1.63 -6.91 -17.41
C VAL A 254 0.19 -7.35 -17.10
N ASN A 255 -0.81 -6.49 -17.32
CA ASN A 255 -2.24 -6.78 -17.12
C ASN A 255 -3.01 -7.08 -18.41
N SER A 256 -2.39 -6.96 -19.59
CA SER A 256 -3.02 -7.32 -20.86
C SER A 256 -3.18 -8.84 -20.99
N LEU A 257 -4.14 -9.29 -21.80
CA LEU A 257 -4.47 -10.73 -21.93
C LEU A 257 -3.27 -11.61 -22.32
N LYS A 258 -2.33 -11.07 -23.11
CA LYS A 258 -1.10 -11.78 -23.53
C LYS A 258 -0.18 -12.17 -22.36
N HIS A 259 -0.25 -11.45 -21.23
CA HIS A 259 0.60 -11.64 -20.05
C HIS A 259 -0.19 -12.20 -18.85
N LYS A 260 -1.35 -12.81 -19.11
CA LYS A 260 -2.15 -13.56 -18.13
C LYS A 260 -1.99 -15.06 -18.38
N ARG A 261 -2.04 -15.84 -17.29
CA ARG A 261 -2.06 -17.31 -17.39
C ARG A 261 -3.37 -17.76 -18.03
N GLU A 262 -3.33 -18.87 -18.76
CA GLU A 262 -4.53 -19.51 -19.32
C GLU A 262 -5.58 -19.75 -18.22
N GLY A 263 -6.86 -19.60 -18.57
CA GLY A 263 -7.98 -19.62 -17.62
C GLY A 263 -8.25 -18.29 -16.89
N GLN A 264 -7.34 -17.30 -16.88
CA GLN A 264 -7.59 -15.98 -16.28
C GLN A 264 -8.41 -15.03 -17.19
N GLY A 265 -9.50 -15.54 -17.76
CA GLY A 265 -10.19 -15.06 -18.97
C GLY A 265 -10.88 -13.69 -18.97
N LYS A 266 -10.52 -12.76 -18.07
CA LYS A 266 -10.98 -11.34 -18.12
C LYS A 266 -9.84 -10.38 -17.82
N THR A 267 -9.71 -9.31 -18.61
CA THR A 267 -8.71 -8.22 -18.40
C THR A 267 -8.80 -7.60 -17.01
N ALA A 268 -10.00 -7.48 -16.44
CA ALA A 268 -10.23 -6.89 -15.12
C ALA A 268 -9.89 -7.81 -13.92
N ALA A 269 -9.72 -9.12 -14.12
CA ALA A 269 -9.40 -10.05 -13.02
C ALA A 269 -7.92 -9.95 -12.59
N ASN A 270 -7.64 -10.09 -11.29
CA ASN A 270 -6.28 -10.22 -10.73
C ASN A 270 -5.28 -9.12 -11.18
N ILE A 271 -5.72 -7.85 -11.23
CA ILE A 271 -4.86 -6.73 -11.64
C ILE A 271 -3.60 -6.65 -10.76
N LYS A 272 -2.45 -6.77 -11.43
CA LYS A 272 -1.09 -6.53 -10.93
C LYS A 272 -0.89 -5.01 -10.83
N LYS A 273 -0.80 -4.47 -9.62
CA LYS A 273 -0.69 -3.03 -9.35
C LYS A 273 -0.10 -2.80 -7.94
N PRO A 274 0.47 -1.61 -7.65
CA PRO A 274 0.90 -1.25 -6.30
C PRO A 274 -0.20 -1.45 -5.25
N ARG A 275 0.18 -1.93 -4.07
CA ARG A 275 -0.70 -2.22 -2.91
C ARG A 275 -0.13 -1.69 -1.60
N LYS A 276 1.18 -1.78 -1.38
CA LYS A 276 1.90 -1.48 -0.13
C LYS A 276 2.70 -0.16 -0.22
N ALA A 277 2.13 0.85 -0.90
CA ALA A 277 2.80 2.11 -1.24
C ALA A 277 4.10 1.97 -2.07
N GLU A 278 4.24 0.90 -2.86
CA GLU A 278 5.37 0.72 -3.77
C GLU A 278 5.41 1.87 -4.79
N VAL A 279 6.55 2.54 -4.91
CA VAL A 279 6.82 3.58 -5.92
C VAL A 279 7.25 2.88 -7.22
N TYR A 280 8.25 2.02 -7.18
CA TYR A 280 8.74 1.34 -8.38
C TYR A 280 8.24 -0.12 -8.44
N TYR A 281 6.96 -0.29 -8.81
CA TYR A 281 6.30 -1.61 -8.87
C TYR A 281 6.73 -2.45 -10.08
N VAL A 282 6.69 -1.85 -11.27
CA VAL A 282 7.30 -2.35 -12.52
C VAL A 282 7.90 -1.15 -13.26
N PRO A 283 9.17 -0.79 -12.98
CA PRO A 283 9.82 0.36 -13.61
C PRO A 283 10.17 0.09 -15.09
N LEU A 284 10.46 1.15 -15.83
CA LEU A 284 11.02 1.03 -17.18
C LEU A 284 12.45 0.47 -17.14
N PRO A 285 12.90 -0.27 -18.18
CA PRO A 285 14.31 -0.57 -18.38
C PRO A 285 15.17 0.70 -18.41
N PRO A 286 16.45 0.64 -17.98
CA PRO A 286 17.40 1.74 -18.20
C PRO A 286 17.53 2.06 -19.70
N LYS A 287 17.89 3.30 -20.03
CA LYS A 287 18.05 3.75 -21.42
C LYS A 287 19.08 2.88 -22.15
N GLY A 288 18.69 2.35 -23.31
CA GLY A 288 19.55 1.51 -24.15
C GLY A 288 19.55 0.02 -23.77
N GLU A 289 18.88 -0.38 -22.69
CA GLU A 289 18.78 -1.80 -22.30
C GLU A 289 17.61 -2.51 -22.99
N SER A 290 17.85 -3.74 -23.44
CA SER A 290 16.83 -4.68 -23.91
C SER A 290 16.61 -5.80 -22.88
N THR A 291 15.64 -6.68 -23.12
CA THR A 291 15.43 -7.86 -22.27
C THR A 291 16.64 -8.81 -22.33
N GLU A 292 17.27 -8.92 -23.49
CA GLU A 292 18.43 -9.77 -23.76
C GLU A 292 19.71 -9.23 -23.10
N SER A 293 19.92 -7.91 -23.10
CA SER A 293 21.07 -7.30 -22.40
C SER A 293 20.95 -7.42 -20.89
N LEU A 294 19.75 -7.22 -20.33
CA LEU A 294 19.48 -7.40 -18.90
C LEU A 294 19.56 -8.88 -18.47
N GLU A 295 19.17 -9.82 -19.33
CA GLU A 295 19.37 -11.25 -19.08
C GLU A 295 20.87 -11.62 -19.12
N THR A 296 21.64 -11.04 -20.05
CA THR A 296 23.10 -11.22 -20.10
C THR A 296 23.77 -10.69 -18.82
N GLU A 297 23.32 -9.53 -18.32
CA GLU A 297 23.83 -8.94 -17.08
C GLU A 297 23.45 -9.77 -15.83
N ARG A 298 22.26 -10.40 -15.83
CA ARG A 298 21.88 -11.41 -14.81
C ARG A 298 22.77 -12.65 -14.87
N VAL A 299 23.08 -13.17 -16.05
CA VAL A 299 23.99 -14.32 -16.19
C VAL A 299 25.38 -13.97 -15.67
N ALA A 300 25.90 -12.77 -15.99
CA ALA A 300 27.17 -12.28 -15.46
C ALA A 300 27.16 -12.20 -13.92
N LEU A 301 26.08 -11.68 -13.33
CA LEU A 301 25.90 -11.59 -11.87
C LEU A 301 26.08 -12.95 -11.15
N LEU A 302 25.72 -14.09 -11.76
CA LEU A 302 25.95 -15.42 -11.18
C LEU A 302 27.44 -15.78 -10.99
N SER A 303 28.33 -15.21 -11.79
CA SER A 303 29.78 -15.38 -11.60
C SER A 303 30.33 -14.37 -10.58
N GLU A 304 29.81 -13.14 -10.59
CA GLU A 304 30.21 -12.08 -9.65
C GLU A 304 29.94 -12.45 -8.19
N ILE A 305 28.83 -13.15 -7.88
CA ILE A 305 28.48 -13.61 -6.53
C ILE A 305 29.51 -14.60 -5.95
N LYS A 306 30.27 -15.30 -6.80
CA LYS A 306 31.26 -16.31 -6.38
C LYS A 306 32.65 -15.71 -6.10
N LYS A 307 32.86 -14.43 -6.40
CA LYS A 307 34.11 -13.72 -6.14
C LYS A 307 34.10 -13.17 -4.71
N ARG A 308 35.28 -13.10 -4.08
CA ARG A 308 35.46 -12.38 -2.81
C ARG A 308 35.45 -10.87 -3.06
N ASP A 309 35.03 -10.11 -2.04
CA ASP A 309 35.15 -8.64 -1.96
C ASP A 309 34.55 -7.91 -3.18
N ASN A 310 33.37 -8.34 -3.62
CA ASN A 310 32.76 -7.97 -4.89
C ASN A 310 31.37 -7.30 -4.73
N GLU A 311 31.02 -6.92 -3.50
CA GLU A 311 29.75 -6.34 -3.07
C GLU A 311 29.35 -5.11 -3.89
N ALA A 312 30.31 -4.24 -4.23
CA ALA A 312 30.07 -3.05 -5.05
C ALA A 312 29.61 -3.39 -6.47
N VAL A 313 30.23 -4.40 -7.10
CA VAL A 313 29.86 -4.86 -8.45
C VAL A 313 28.51 -5.57 -8.42
N ILE A 314 28.27 -6.43 -7.42
CA ILE A 314 26.98 -7.09 -7.19
C ILE A 314 25.87 -6.04 -7.07
N LYS A 315 26.06 -5.01 -6.23
CA LYS A 315 25.10 -3.92 -6.02
C LYS A 315 24.80 -3.14 -7.31
N ALA A 316 25.83 -2.80 -8.08
CA ALA A 316 25.67 -2.09 -9.36
C ALA A 316 24.93 -2.94 -10.41
N LYS A 317 25.26 -4.24 -10.54
CA LYS A 317 24.53 -5.17 -11.43
C LYS A 317 23.10 -5.38 -10.97
N MET A 318 22.87 -5.51 -9.66
CA MET A 318 21.53 -5.63 -9.10
C MET A 318 20.70 -4.37 -9.38
N GLU A 319 21.26 -3.18 -9.27
CA GLU A 319 20.58 -1.93 -9.64
C GLU A 319 20.23 -1.87 -11.12
N ARG A 320 21.20 -2.16 -12.01
CA ARG A 320 20.99 -2.18 -13.47
C ARG A 320 19.88 -3.15 -13.90
N THR A 321 19.76 -4.29 -13.23
CA THR A 321 18.79 -5.35 -13.53
C THR A 321 17.48 -5.27 -12.72
N PHE A 322 17.25 -4.20 -11.95
CA PHE A 322 16.07 -4.03 -11.09
C PHE A 322 14.73 -4.12 -11.84
N SER A 323 14.64 -3.51 -13.01
CA SER A 323 13.44 -3.56 -13.87
C SER A 323 13.14 -4.98 -14.38
N HIS A 324 14.19 -5.72 -14.76
CA HIS A 324 14.09 -7.12 -15.20
C HIS A 324 13.59 -8.02 -14.07
N ARG A 325 14.18 -7.93 -12.87
CA ARG A 325 13.70 -8.64 -11.67
C ARG A 325 12.23 -8.35 -11.37
N ARG A 326 11.85 -7.06 -11.27
CA ARG A 326 10.47 -6.70 -10.94
C ARG A 326 9.48 -7.16 -12.01
N LEU A 327 9.85 -7.11 -13.29
CA LEU A 327 9.01 -7.65 -14.35
C LEU A 327 8.85 -9.16 -14.21
N GLU A 328 9.93 -9.93 -13.99
CA GLU A 328 9.89 -11.38 -13.79
C GLU A 328 8.96 -11.78 -12.63
N ILE A 329 9.12 -11.14 -11.47
CA ILE A 329 8.32 -11.42 -10.26
C ILE A 329 6.83 -11.10 -10.47
N VAL A 330 6.52 -9.90 -11.01
CA VAL A 330 5.13 -9.47 -11.23
C VAL A 330 4.46 -10.27 -12.33
N GLU A 331 5.17 -10.51 -13.43
CA GLU A 331 4.62 -11.12 -14.62
C GLU A 331 4.46 -12.62 -14.44
N GLN A 332 5.56 -13.30 -14.15
CA GLN A 332 5.65 -14.76 -14.18
C GLN A 332 5.18 -15.39 -12.87
N ARG A 333 5.45 -14.77 -11.72
CA ARG A 333 5.23 -15.32 -10.36
C ARG A 333 5.82 -16.73 -10.22
N PRO A 334 7.15 -16.86 -10.31
CA PRO A 334 7.85 -18.13 -10.12
C PRO A 334 7.74 -18.63 -8.68
N MET A 335 7.99 -19.93 -8.46
CA MET A 335 8.18 -20.47 -7.10
C MET A 335 9.42 -19.83 -6.48
N ILE A 336 9.40 -19.60 -5.16
CA ILE A 336 10.51 -18.93 -4.47
C ILE A 336 11.85 -19.64 -4.65
N ARG A 337 11.87 -20.98 -4.66
CA ARG A 337 13.09 -21.78 -4.87
C ARG A 337 13.73 -21.53 -6.24
N ASP A 338 12.92 -21.52 -7.30
CA ASP A 338 13.40 -21.32 -8.67
C ASP A 338 13.90 -19.88 -8.85
N PHE A 339 13.20 -18.91 -8.25
CA PHE A 339 13.60 -17.51 -8.25
C PHE A 339 14.91 -17.28 -7.48
N MET A 340 15.09 -17.93 -6.33
CA MET A 340 16.31 -17.88 -5.54
C MET A 340 17.51 -18.43 -6.31
N ASN A 341 17.35 -19.56 -7.02
CA ASN A 341 18.39 -20.11 -7.90
C ASN A 341 18.76 -19.16 -9.06
N ARG A 342 17.80 -18.37 -9.55
CA ARG A 342 17.96 -17.46 -10.69
C ARG A 342 18.50 -16.08 -10.30
N TRP A 343 18.24 -15.63 -9.07
CA TRP A 343 18.62 -14.34 -8.50
C TRP A 343 19.24 -14.45 -7.08
N PRO A 344 20.29 -15.27 -6.86
CA PRO A 344 20.81 -15.55 -5.52
C PRO A 344 21.38 -14.30 -4.80
N ALA A 345 21.82 -13.27 -5.53
CA ALA A 345 22.25 -12.01 -4.94
C ALA A 345 21.13 -11.28 -4.17
N LEU A 346 19.86 -11.44 -4.55
CA LEU A 346 18.75 -10.80 -3.84
C LEU A 346 18.62 -11.31 -2.40
N PHE A 347 19.07 -12.53 -2.14
CA PHE A 347 18.98 -13.20 -0.84
C PHE A 347 20.24 -12.96 0.02
N LYS A 348 20.90 -11.80 -0.19
CA LYS A 348 21.84 -11.18 0.76
C LYS A 348 21.14 -10.02 1.48
N GLU A 349 21.34 -9.87 2.79
CA GLU A 349 20.73 -8.81 3.61
C GLU A 349 20.90 -7.39 3.01
N SER A 350 22.10 -7.10 2.50
CA SER A 350 22.45 -5.82 1.87
C SER A 350 21.62 -5.55 0.61
N GLU A 351 21.35 -6.57 -0.20
CA GLU A 351 20.53 -6.44 -1.41
C GLU A 351 19.03 -6.46 -1.12
N VAL A 352 18.54 -7.12 -0.07
CA VAL A 352 17.13 -6.94 0.34
C VAL A 352 16.90 -5.50 0.83
N ASN A 353 17.83 -4.94 1.61
CA ASN A 353 17.81 -3.53 1.99
C ASN A 353 17.82 -2.61 0.75
N ALA A 354 18.71 -2.86 -0.22
CA ALA A 354 18.80 -2.09 -1.44
C ALA A 354 17.54 -2.22 -2.32
N GLU A 355 16.98 -3.42 -2.48
CA GLU A 355 15.78 -3.67 -3.28
C GLU A 355 14.54 -3.02 -2.65
N PHE A 356 14.39 -3.10 -1.33
CA PHE A 356 13.32 -2.40 -0.62
C PHE A 356 13.43 -0.87 -0.80
N LEU A 357 14.65 -0.32 -0.74
CA LEU A 357 14.91 1.09 -1.01
C LEU A 357 14.55 1.46 -2.47
N ARG A 358 14.97 0.65 -3.45
CA ARG A 358 14.61 0.81 -4.88
C ARG A 358 13.09 0.78 -5.09
N ILE A 359 12.35 -0.05 -4.36
CA ILE A 359 10.88 -0.17 -4.49
C ILE A 359 10.12 0.96 -3.78
N THR A 360 10.53 1.35 -2.58
CA THR A 360 9.73 2.18 -1.66
C THR A 360 10.26 3.60 -1.41
N THR A 361 11.49 3.89 -1.84
CA THR A 361 12.27 5.10 -1.50
C THR A 361 12.52 5.32 0.00
N LYS A 362 12.39 4.28 0.84
CA LYS A 362 12.74 4.29 2.27
C LYS A 362 13.89 3.30 2.55
N PRO A 363 14.91 3.67 3.35
CA PRO A 363 15.90 2.70 3.82
C PRO A 363 15.22 1.72 4.78
N LEU A 364 15.38 0.42 4.58
CA LEU A 364 14.65 -0.61 5.31
C LEU A 364 15.07 -0.68 6.79
N GLN A 365 16.23 -1.28 7.06
CA GLN A 365 16.73 -1.59 8.40
C GLN A 365 16.88 -0.34 9.28
N ALA A 366 17.61 0.67 8.79
CA ALA A 366 17.88 1.89 9.54
C ALA A 366 16.59 2.65 9.95
N LYS A 367 15.57 2.69 9.08
CA LYS A 367 14.29 3.31 9.42
C LYS A 367 13.47 2.42 10.35
N PHE A 368 13.44 1.11 10.11
CA PHE A 368 12.64 0.19 10.91
C PHE A 368 13.11 0.19 12.36
N LEU A 369 14.41 0.00 12.60
CA LEU A 369 15.00 -0.02 13.94
C LEU A 369 14.79 1.32 14.65
N ALA A 370 15.19 2.44 14.04
CA ALA A 370 15.06 3.76 14.65
C ALA A 370 13.61 4.17 14.96
N GLN A 371 12.62 3.66 14.22
CA GLN A 371 11.20 3.91 14.51
C GLN A 371 10.60 2.93 15.50
N LEU A 372 11.07 1.68 15.54
CA LEU A 372 10.71 0.72 16.58
C LEU A 372 11.21 1.23 17.94
N ASP A 373 12.51 1.53 18.05
CA ASP A 373 13.16 2.02 19.27
C ASP A 373 12.46 3.27 19.82
N ASN A 374 12.22 4.29 18.97
CA ASN A 374 11.52 5.52 19.33
C ASN A 374 10.05 5.30 19.78
N LEU A 375 9.43 4.17 19.43
CA LEU A 375 8.08 3.82 19.86
C LEU A 375 8.05 2.77 20.98
N THR A 376 9.17 2.13 21.32
CA THR A 376 9.23 1.02 22.27
C THR A 376 8.61 1.39 23.62
N ASP A 377 9.04 2.47 24.27
CA ASP A 377 8.51 2.83 25.60
C ASP A 377 7.01 3.18 25.57
N LYS A 378 6.50 3.67 24.44
CA LYS A 378 5.06 3.91 24.23
C LYS A 378 4.30 2.60 24.01
N LEU A 379 4.89 1.68 23.25
CA LEU A 379 4.37 0.32 23.07
C LEU A 379 4.28 -0.41 24.42
N MET A 380 5.33 -0.38 25.23
CA MET A 380 5.37 -1.03 26.56
C MET A 380 4.23 -0.54 27.45
N LYS A 381 4.02 0.78 27.58
CA LYS A 381 2.89 1.35 28.34
C LYS A 381 1.52 0.90 27.82
N ILE A 382 1.35 0.82 26.50
CA ILE A 382 0.10 0.32 25.87
C ILE A 382 -0.11 -1.16 26.17
N PHE A 383 0.97 -1.93 26.19
CA PHE A 383 0.99 -3.37 26.44
C PHE A 383 0.69 -3.70 27.91
N GLU A 384 1.25 -2.96 28.88
CA GLU A 384 0.94 -3.06 30.32
C GLU A 384 -0.56 -2.91 30.63
N GLY A 385 -1.26 -2.04 29.89
CA GLY A 385 -2.70 -1.86 29.98
C GLY A 385 -3.55 -3.06 29.49
N SER A 386 -2.93 -4.11 28.95
CA SER A 386 -3.62 -5.32 28.48
C SER A 386 -4.07 -6.20 29.64
N LYS A 387 -5.32 -6.67 29.59
CA LYS A 387 -5.96 -7.50 30.64
C LYS A 387 -6.28 -8.92 30.14
N GLY A 388 -6.58 -9.82 31.08
CA GLY A 388 -6.93 -11.22 30.80
C GLY A 388 -5.77 -12.05 30.25
N SER A 389 -6.07 -13.19 29.64
CA SER A 389 -5.06 -14.13 29.09
C SER A 389 -4.04 -13.45 28.15
N LYS A 390 -4.50 -12.51 27.31
CA LYS A 390 -3.61 -11.70 26.46
C LYS A 390 -2.60 -10.88 27.27
N GLY A 391 -3.08 -10.18 28.30
CA GLY A 391 -2.23 -9.40 29.19
C GLY A 391 -1.20 -10.27 29.91
N GLN A 392 -1.57 -11.51 30.27
CA GLN A 392 -0.63 -12.44 30.88
C GLN A 392 0.47 -12.86 29.88
N LYS A 393 0.11 -13.36 28.69
CA LYS A 393 1.09 -13.74 27.65
C LYS A 393 2.10 -12.63 27.34
N ILE A 394 1.61 -11.38 27.27
CA ILE A 394 2.46 -10.19 27.08
C ILE A 394 3.42 -10.00 28.27
N LYS A 395 2.93 -10.08 29.51
CA LYS A 395 3.77 -9.98 30.71
C LYS A 395 4.83 -11.07 30.79
N ASP A 396 4.49 -12.31 30.43
CA ASP A 396 5.41 -13.44 30.46
C ASP A 396 6.60 -13.21 29.51
N ILE A 397 6.32 -12.72 28.30
CA ILE A 397 7.31 -12.29 27.29
C ILE A 397 8.13 -11.10 27.81
N MET A 398 7.50 -10.10 28.41
CA MET A 398 8.20 -8.92 28.94
C MET A 398 9.11 -9.21 30.13
N ALA A 399 8.75 -10.18 30.97
CA ALA A 399 9.59 -10.59 32.10
C ALA A 399 10.96 -11.08 31.61
N ILE A 400 11.01 -11.87 30.53
CA ILE A 400 12.26 -12.33 29.90
C ILE A 400 13.07 -11.13 29.40
N SER A 401 12.43 -10.19 28.70
CA SER A 401 13.10 -8.96 28.21
C SER A 401 13.59 -8.04 29.33
N SER A 402 13.05 -8.12 30.55
CA SER A 402 13.51 -7.31 31.70
C SER A 402 14.75 -7.88 32.39
N LEU A 403 15.14 -9.11 32.04
CA LEU A 403 16.30 -9.84 32.59
C LEU A 403 17.49 -9.84 31.62
N CYS A 404 17.39 -9.14 30.49
CA CYS A 404 18.39 -9.15 29.44
C CYS A 404 18.59 -7.73 28.85
N ASP A 405 19.82 -7.22 28.94
CA ASP A 405 20.19 -5.89 28.43
C ASP A 405 20.41 -5.84 26.90
N ASP A 406 20.20 -6.96 26.20
CA ASP A 406 20.33 -7.03 24.75
C ASP A 406 19.17 -6.32 24.04
N ILE A 407 19.54 -5.35 23.18
CA ILE A 407 18.59 -4.50 22.47
C ILE A 407 17.77 -5.26 21.41
N ASP A 408 18.36 -6.27 20.77
CA ASP A 408 17.69 -7.08 19.75
C ASP A 408 16.71 -8.08 20.38
N ILE A 409 17.04 -8.61 21.56
CA ILE A 409 16.10 -9.36 22.41
C ILE A 409 14.96 -8.44 22.86
N LYS A 410 15.22 -7.19 23.28
CA LYS A 410 14.15 -6.22 23.61
C LYS A 410 13.25 -5.93 22.40
N ARG A 411 13.82 -5.78 21.21
CA ARG A 411 13.09 -5.58 19.94
C ARG A 411 12.26 -6.81 19.55
N GLU A 412 12.80 -8.03 19.69
CA GLU A 412 12.10 -9.30 19.48
C GLU A 412 10.86 -9.40 20.39
N HIS A 413 11.04 -9.20 21.70
CA HIS A 413 9.96 -9.30 22.67
C HIS A 413 8.90 -8.19 22.48
N THR A 414 9.32 -7.00 22.02
CA THR A 414 8.41 -5.93 21.59
C THR A 414 7.56 -6.34 20.38
N LEU A 415 8.15 -6.99 19.37
CA LEU A 415 7.40 -7.51 18.21
C LEU A 415 6.49 -8.69 18.56
N LYS A 416 6.95 -9.67 19.34
CA LYS A 416 6.11 -10.78 19.83
C LYS A 416 4.92 -10.24 20.65
N SER A 417 5.15 -9.24 21.50
CA SER A 417 4.08 -8.54 22.26
C SER A 417 3.11 -7.80 21.35
N LEU A 418 3.57 -7.19 20.26
CA LEU A 418 2.73 -6.49 19.27
C LEU A 418 1.77 -7.44 18.55
N VAL A 419 2.25 -8.61 18.12
CA VAL A 419 1.42 -9.66 17.49
C VAL A 419 0.31 -10.08 18.44
N ILE A 420 0.68 -10.46 19.66
CA ILE A 420 -0.28 -10.84 20.71
C ILE A 420 -1.25 -9.69 21.02
N TYR A 421 -0.78 -8.44 21.11
CA TYR A 421 -1.62 -7.26 21.36
C TYR A 421 -2.75 -7.11 20.35
N PHE A 422 -2.49 -7.42 19.08
CA PHE A 422 -3.49 -7.42 18.03
C PHE A 422 -4.43 -8.63 18.03
N ASN A 423 -4.31 -9.55 19.00
CA ASN A 423 -4.97 -10.86 19.01
C ASN A 423 -4.57 -11.72 17.78
N GLU A 424 -3.34 -11.55 17.32
CA GLU A 424 -2.72 -12.38 16.28
C GLU A 424 -1.82 -13.43 16.96
N ASP A 425 -1.53 -14.53 16.28
CA ASP A 425 -0.79 -15.66 16.87
C ASP A 425 0.71 -15.57 16.52
N PRO A 426 1.62 -15.37 17.51
CA PRO A 426 3.06 -15.29 17.25
C PRO A 426 3.63 -16.60 16.71
N ASP A 427 3.05 -17.75 17.05
CA ASP A 427 3.57 -19.06 16.68
C ASP A 427 3.39 -19.34 15.16
N LEU A 428 2.54 -18.56 14.47
CA LEU A 428 2.43 -18.59 13.01
C LEU A 428 3.65 -17.98 12.32
N LEU A 429 4.33 -17.03 12.97
CA LEU A 429 5.47 -16.30 12.39
C LEU A 429 6.82 -16.75 12.96
N PHE A 430 6.91 -16.92 14.28
CA PHE A 430 8.14 -17.22 14.99
C PHE A 430 8.16 -18.71 15.34
N LYS A 431 9.06 -19.47 14.70
CA LYS A 431 9.28 -20.89 14.95
C LYS A 431 10.55 -21.06 15.78
N GLU A 432 10.45 -21.72 16.92
CA GLU A 432 11.59 -21.94 17.82
C GLU A 432 11.94 -23.43 17.88
N TYR A 433 13.22 -23.74 17.73
CA TYR A 433 13.75 -25.10 17.72
C TYR A 433 14.93 -25.20 18.69
N LEU A 434 14.96 -26.26 19.51
CA LEU A 434 16.14 -26.56 20.32
C LEU A 434 17.25 -27.13 19.43
N THR A 435 18.53 -26.84 19.72
CA THR A 435 19.70 -27.41 19.01
C THR A 435 19.69 -28.95 19.01
N SER A 436 19.05 -29.57 20.02
CA SER A 436 18.84 -31.02 20.15
C SER A 436 17.68 -31.61 19.34
N SER A 437 16.80 -30.78 18.74
CA SER A 437 15.71 -31.26 17.87
C SER A 437 16.25 -31.90 16.60
N THR A 438 15.53 -32.89 16.05
CA THR A 438 16.01 -33.63 14.88
C THR A 438 15.90 -32.80 13.60
N GLU A 439 16.87 -32.95 12.70
CA GLU A 439 16.84 -32.31 11.37
C GLU A 439 15.54 -32.64 10.61
N ASP A 440 15.06 -33.87 10.76
CA ASP A 440 13.80 -34.36 10.21
C ASP A 440 12.57 -33.56 10.67
N GLU A 441 12.51 -33.17 11.94
CA GLU A 441 11.43 -32.33 12.48
C GLU A 441 11.53 -30.90 11.94
N ARG A 442 12.74 -30.33 11.90
CA ARG A 442 13.03 -29.00 11.33
C ARG A 442 12.65 -28.94 9.85
N LEU A 443 13.01 -29.96 9.07
CA LEU A 443 12.70 -30.07 7.64
C LEU A 443 11.18 -30.19 7.40
N ARG A 444 10.48 -31.05 8.16
CA ARG A 444 9.01 -31.17 8.06
C ARG A 444 8.30 -29.86 8.41
N SER A 445 8.71 -29.20 9.49
CA SER A 445 8.14 -27.92 9.93
C SER A 445 8.45 -26.78 8.94
N THR A 446 9.67 -26.76 8.38
CA THR A 446 10.07 -25.84 7.32
C THR A 446 9.20 -26.04 6.08
N ALA A 447 9.04 -27.26 5.59
CA ALA A 447 8.24 -27.57 4.40
C ALA A 447 6.75 -27.18 4.53
N ALA A 448 6.20 -27.22 5.75
CA ALA A 448 4.83 -26.77 6.04
C ALA A 448 4.69 -25.24 6.19
N THR A 449 5.80 -24.50 6.30
CA THR A 449 5.80 -23.06 6.56
C THR A 449 5.69 -22.24 5.27
N VAL A 450 4.56 -21.54 5.10
CA VAL A 450 4.33 -20.62 3.97
C VAL A 450 5.20 -19.36 4.08
N MET A 451 5.32 -18.80 5.27
CA MET A 451 6.11 -17.61 5.58
C MET A 451 6.42 -17.61 7.08
N GLY A 452 7.69 -17.57 7.45
CA GLY A 452 8.10 -17.63 8.85
C GLY A 452 9.55 -17.24 9.10
N ILE A 453 9.87 -17.05 10.37
CA ILE A 453 11.22 -16.87 10.91
C ILE A 453 11.49 -18.09 11.78
N TYR A 454 12.62 -18.76 11.60
CA TYR A 454 13.06 -19.77 12.55
C TYR A 454 14.17 -19.23 13.44
N THR A 455 14.23 -19.76 14.66
CA THR A 455 15.26 -19.50 15.65
C THR A 455 15.72 -20.85 16.21
N ILE A 456 17.02 -21.15 16.12
CA ILE A 456 17.63 -22.32 16.76
C ILE A 456 18.32 -21.86 18.04
N ARG A 457 17.97 -22.44 19.19
CA ARG A 457 18.55 -22.08 20.50
C ARG A 457 19.07 -23.31 21.23
N ARG A 458 20.10 -23.12 22.05
CA ARG A 458 20.49 -24.14 23.04
C ARG A 458 19.57 -24.06 24.25
N GLU A 459 19.35 -25.19 24.90
CA GLU A 459 18.50 -25.25 26.09
C GLU A 459 19.05 -24.34 27.19
N GLY A 460 18.20 -23.45 27.72
CA GLY A 460 18.58 -22.43 28.72
C GLY A 460 19.34 -21.21 28.18
N VAL A 461 19.61 -21.10 26.87
CA VAL A 461 20.39 -19.98 26.28
C VAL A 461 19.48 -19.04 25.48
N GLN A 462 19.50 -17.75 25.83
CA GLN A 462 18.71 -16.69 25.19
C GLN A 462 19.34 -16.10 23.92
N GLU A 463 20.61 -16.42 23.65
CA GLU A 463 21.26 -16.11 22.37
C GLU A 463 20.96 -17.22 21.34
N PRO A 464 20.58 -16.90 20.10
CA PRO A 464 20.32 -17.90 19.08
C PRO A 464 21.61 -18.42 18.43
N GLU A 465 21.65 -19.72 18.11
CA GLU A 465 22.74 -20.32 17.33
C GLU A 465 22.56 -20.05 15.81
N ASP A 466 21.31 -20.01 15.35
CA ASP A 466 20.96 -19.57 14.00
C ASP A 466 19.58 -18.90 14.01
N VAL A 467 19.41 -17.91 13.13
CA VAL A 467 18.13 -17.27 12.83
C VAL A 467 18.00 -17.12 11.33
N GLY A 468 16.88 -17.57 10.76
CA GLY A 468 16.66 -17.53 9.32
C GLY A 468 15.20 -17.30 8.93
N VAL A 469 14.98 -17.15 7.63
CA VAL A 469 13.67 -16.84 7.04
C VAL A 469 13.26 -17.99 6.11
N VAL A 470 12.00 -18.43 6.23
CA VAL A 470 11.37 -19.45 5.39
C VAL A 470 10.23 -18.82 4.59
N ILE A 471 10.20 -19.08 3.29
CA ILE A 471 9.09 -18.71 2.40
C ILE A 471 8.82 -19.88 1.45
N GLU A 472 7.55 -20.25 1.26
CA GLU A 472 7.12 -21.40 0.41
C GLU A 472 7.93 -22.69 0.69
N GLY A 473 8.03 -23.07 1.97
CA GLY A 473 8.74 -24.29 2.37
C GLY A 473 10.24 -24.31 2.08
N THR A 474 10.84 -23.14 1.79
CA THR A 474 12.25 -22.99 1.44
C THR A 474 12.90 -21.99 2.39
N THR A 475 13.99 -22.39 3.06
CA THR A 475 14.86 -21.47 3.79
C THR A 475 15.54 -20.55 2.79
N VAL A 476 15.10 -19.29 2.74
CA VAL A 476 15.59 -18.30 1.78
C VAL A 476 16.83 -17.57 2.28
N MET A 477 17.05 -17.54 3.59
CA MET A 477 18.22 -16.96 4.26
C MET A 477 18.40 -17.57 5.65
N ASN A 478 19.64 -17.56 6.16
CA ASN A 478 20.04 -17.99 7.49
C ASN A 478 21.20 -17.12 8.01
N ASN A 479 21.69 -17.40 9.23
CA ASN A 479 22.78 -16.70 9.90
C ASN A 479 22.54 -15.19 10.08
N LEU A 480 21.30 -14.79 10.40
CA LEU A 480 20.88 -13.37 10.47
C LEU A 480 21.13 -12.70 11.82
N GLY A 481 21.81 -13.39 12.75
CA GLY A 481 22.19 -12.89 14.09
C GLY A 481 21.02 -12.79 15.08
N SER A 482 19.90 -12.17 14.70
CA SER A 482 18.78 -11.92 15.62
C SER A 482 17.40 -12.00 14.95
N VAL A 483 16.38 -12.26 15.78
CA VAL A 483 14.97 -12.40 15.34
C VAL A 483 14.41 -11.08 14.78
N ILE A 484 14.83 -9.93 15.31
CA ILE A 484 14.47 -8.63 14.76
C ILE A 484 15.08 -8.43 13.36
N MET A 485 16.33 -8.83 13.14
CA MET A 485 16.96 -8.77 11.83
C MET A 485 16.26 -9.69 10.83
N ALA A 486 15.95 -10.93 11.22
CA ALA A 486 15.16 -11.84 10.38
C ALA A 486 13.76 -11.28 10.05
N PHE A 487 13.08 -10.62 10.99
CA PHE A 487 11.80 -9.95 10.73
C PHE A 487 11.93 -8.79 9.74
N ILE A 488 12.96 -7.95 9.90
CA ILE A 488 13.22 -6.81 9.01
C ILE A 488 13.47 -7.31 7.58
N VAL A 489 14.30 -8.35 7.41
CA VAL A 489 14.59 -8.83 6.06
C VAL A 489 13.42 -9.62 5.46
N LEU A 490 12.64 -10.36 6.25
CA LEU A 490 11.36 -10.92 5.80
C LEU A 490 10.40 -9.81 5.33
N PHE A 491 10.28 -8.71 6.09
CA PHE A 491 9.49 -7.55 5.68
C PHE A 491 10.00 -6.96 4.36
N GLY A 492 11.31 -6.89 4.16
CA GLY A 492 11.93 -6.49 2.89
C GLY A 492 11.60 -7.44 1.73
N LEU A 493 11.74 -8.75 1.94
CA LEU A 493 11.46 -9.80 0.95
C LEU A 493 9.99 -9.79 0.50
N ILE A 494 9.03 -9.48 1.39
CA ILE A 494 7.61 -9.32 1.03
C ILE A 494 7.39 -8.22 -0.04
N TYR A 495 8.24 -7.19 -0.07
CA TYR A 495 8.18 -6.15 -1.11
C TYR A 495 8.94 -6.59 -2.35
N ALA A 496 10.17 -7.09 -2.19
CA ALA A 496 11.01 -7.56 -3.29
C ALA A 496 10.27 -8.59 -4.15
N LEU A 497 9.58 -9.55 -3.52
CA LEU A 497 8.93 -10.71 -4.13
C LEU A 497 7.42 -10.50 -4.45
N ASP A 498 6.87 -9.28 -4.32
CA ASP A 498 5.42 -8.98 -4.48
C ASP A 498 4.46 -9.85 -3.64
N LEU A 499 4.89 -10.26 -2.45
CA LEU A 499 4.06 -11.12 -1.59
C LEU A 499 2.92 -10.34 -0.94
N SER A 500 1.85 -11.05 -0.65
CA SER A 500 0.79 -10.59 0.25
C SER A 500 1.21 -10.78 1.71
N TYR A 501 0.76 -9.91 2.61
CA TYR A 501 0.86 -10.19 4.04
C TYR A 501 -0.02 -11.40 4.41
N PRO A 502 0.43 -12.28 5.33
CA PRO A 502 -0.43 -13.32 5.89
C PRO A 502 -1.69 -12.71 6.52
N ASN A 503 -2.86 -13.30 6.25
CA ASN A 503 -4.14 -12.75 6.70
C ASN A 503 -4.26 -12.69 8.23
N ASP A 504 -3.64 -13.67 8.90
CA ASP A 504 -3.65 -13.87 10.35
C ASP A 504 -2.68 -12.95 11.11
N LEU A 505 -1.80 -12.25 10.37
CA LEU A 505 -0.79 -11.30 10.88
C LEU A 505 -0.98 -9.88 10.28
N LYS A 506 -2.14 -9.63 9.65
CA LYS A 506 -2.39 -8.45 8.82
C LYS A 506 -2.24 -7.13 9.59
N TYR A 507 -2.55 -7.08 10.88
CA TYR A 507 -2.46 -5.87 11.69
C TYR A 507 -1.03 -5.60 12.14
N THR A 508 -0.25 -6.63 12.47
CA THR A 508 1.20 -6.50 12.72
C THR A 508 1.92 -5.95 11.48
N PHE A 509 1.66 -6.52 10.31
CA PHE A 509 2.24 -6.03 9.06
C PHE A 509 1.69 -4.65 8.64
N GLU A 510 0.42 -4.33 8.90
CA GLU A 510 -0.13 -2.97 8.70
C GLU A 510 0.56 -1.95 9.61
N PHE A 511 0.79 -2.28 10.88
CA PHE A 511 1.53 -1.44 11.82
C PHE A 511 2.96 -1.17 11.32
N CYS A 512 3.69 -2.22 10.94
CA CYS A 512 5.03 -2.11 10.39
C CYS A 512 5.07 -1.24 9.12
N GLN A 513 4.15 -1.46 8.17
CA GLN A 513 4.04 -0.65 6.97
C GLN A 513 3.72 0.82 7.29
N LYS A 514 2.62 1.08 8.00
CA LYS A 514 1.99 2.41 8.04
C LYS A 514 2.48 3.28 9.18
N ILE A 515 2.92 2.69 10.29
CA ILE A 515 3.39 3.41 11.48
C ILE A 515 4.92 3.44 11.51
N LEU A 516 5.61 2.29 11.48
CA LEU A 516 7.09 2.28 11.48
C LEU A 516 7.66 2.83 10.16
N MET A 517 7.27 2.24 9.03
CA MET A 517 7.84 2.60 7.73
C MET A 517 7.19 3.83 7.08
N ASN A 518 6.05 4.30 7.62
CA ASN A 518 5.25 5.42 7.08
C ASN A 518 4.94 5.28 5.57
N LEU A 519 4.59 4.06 5.15
CA LEU A 519 4.19 3.70 3.79
C LEU A 519 2.65 3.66 3.72
N ASP A 520 2.03 4.58 2.97
CA ASP A 520 0.59 4.88 3.06
C ASP A 520 0.11 5.28 4.49
N GLY A 521 1.01 5.85 5.32
CA GLY A 521 0.77 6.16 6.74
C GLY A 521 -0.33 7.20 7.04
N GLN A 522 -0.81 7.92 6.02
CA GLN A 522 -1.99 8.79 6.14
C GLN A 522 -3.32 8.02 6.20
N ARG A 523 -3.33 6.72 5.85
CA ARG A 523 -4.56 5.91 5.75
C ARG A 523 -4.49 4.64 6.59
N LEU A 524 -4.59 4.86 7.89
CA LEU A 524 -4.65 3.86 8.94
C LEU A 524 -6.03 3.19 8.99
N SER A 525 -6.09 1.88 9.21
CA SER A 525 -7.34 1.21 9.63
C SER A 525 -7.77 1.70 11.02
N THR A 526 -9.04 1.52 11.38
CA THR A 526 -9.58 1.92 12.70
C THR A 526 -8.74 1.40 13.87
N LYS A 527 -8.21 0.17 13.75
CA LYS A 527 -7.33 -0.43 14.76
C LYS A 527 -5.98 0.29 14.87
N MET A 528 -5.39 0.66 13.74
CA MET A 528 -4.16 1.47 13.69
C MET A 528 -4.39 2.91 14.16
N GLN A 529 -5.55 3.51 13.88
CA GLN A 529 -5.93 4.84 14.39
C GLN A 529 -6.02 4.82 15.92
N GLN A 530 -6.76 3.85 16.49
CA GLN A 530 -6.88 3.66 17.94
C GLN A 530 -5.50 3.46 18.60
N MET A 531 -4.62 2.67 17.99
CA MET A 531 -3.27 2.45 18.52
C MET A 531 -2.41 3.72 18.44
N LYS A 532 -2.45 4.46 17.31
CA LYS A 532 -1.72 5.73 17.17
C LYS A 532 -2.20 6.79 18.16
N LEU A 533 -3.52 6.86 18.44
CA LEU A 533 -4.06 7.73 19.48
C LEU A 533 -3.51 7.37 20.87
N LYS A 534 -3.44 6.08 21.22
CA LYS A 534 -2.83 5.62 22.49
C LYS A 534 -1.32 5.87 22.59
N MET A 535 -0.63 6.16 21.49
CA MET A 535 0.79 6.57 21.47
C MET A 535 0.98 8.10 21.56
N LEU A 536 -0.11 8.86 21.49
CA LEU A 536 -0.13 10.32 21.60
C LEU A 536 -0.69 10.79 22.95
N ALA A 537 -1.49 9.95 23.61
CA ALA A 537 -1.75 10.01 25.05
C ALA A 537 -0.53 9.52 25.86
#